data_AF-A0A834SVS2-F1
#
_entry.id   AF-A0A834SVS2-F1
#
_cell.length_a   1.000
_cell.length_b   1.000
_cell.length_c   1.000
_cell.angle_alpha   90.00
_cell.angle_beta   90.00
_cell.angle_gamma   90.00
#
_symmetry.space_group_name_H-M   'P 1'
#
loop_
_entity.id
_entity.type
_entity.pdbx_description
1 polymer ?
#
loop_
_entity_poly.entity_id
_entity_poly.type
_entity_poly.pdbx_seq_one_letter_code
_entity_poly.pdbx_strand_id
1 'polypeptide(L)'
;MAAKSIVADLNKGDKLNGDNYDIWHRKVQFLLEEQEVIEAIRNVMVEPSGEGPAQQVRRDTESYRTWQRKNSVGRILLLSSMEIDIMC
;
A
#
# COMPACT_ATOMS: atom_id res chain seq x y z
N MET A 1 -15.02 1.23 -10.65
CA MET A 1 -15.58 -0.08 -10.25
C MET A 1 -14.81 -1.24 -10.87
N ALA A 2 -14.60 -1.24 -12.20
CA ALA A 2 -13.85 -2.29 -12.90
C ALA A 2 -12.39 -2.50 -12.38
N ALA A 3 -11.60 -1.42 -12.25
CA ALA A 3 -10.20 -1.52 -11.78
C ALA A 3 -10.05 -2.13 -10.36
N LYS A 4 -10.96 -1.78 -9.44
CA LYS A 4 -10.97 -2.37 -8.07
C LYS A 4 -11.32 -3.86 -8.08
N SER A 5 -12.18 -4.30 -8.99
CA SER A 5 -12.50 -5.73 -9.17
C SER A 5 -11.29 -6.48 -9.71
N ILE A 6 -10.63 -5.93 -10.73
CA ILE A 6 -9.43 -6.53 -11.34
C ILE A 6 -8.31 -6.66 -10.31
N VAL A 7 -8.05 -5.63 -9.51
CA VAL A 7 -7.06 -5.67 -8.42
C VAL A 7 -7.39 -6.75 -7.40
N ALA A 8 -8.66 -6.89 -7.01
CA ALA A 8 -9.07 -7.92 -6.06
C ALA A 8 -8.88 -9.33 -6.63
N ASP A 9 -9.16 -9.54 -7.92
CA ASP A 9 -9.03 -10.84 -8.57
C ASP A 9 -7.56 -11.20 -8.82
N LEU A 10 -6.73 -10.22 -9.21
CA LEU A 10 -5.28 -10.39 -9.27
C LEU A 10 -4.74 -10.74 -7.89
N ASN A 11 -5.14 -10.03 -6.83
CA ASN A 11 -4.65 -10.31 -5.48
C ASN A 11 -5.07 -11.69 -4.93
N LYS A 12 -6.12 -12.31 -5.48
CA LYS A 12 -6.54 -13.70 -5.14
C LYS A 12 -5.78 -14.79 -5.90
N GLY A 13 -5.18 -14.46 -7.04
CA GLY A 13 -4.35 -15.42 -7.79
C GLY A 13 -3.07 -15.79 -7.04
N ASP A 14 -2.16 -16.52 -7.68
CA ASP A 14 -0.95 -17.05 -7.03
C ASP A 14 -0.24 -16.04 -6.13
N LYS A 15 -0.12 -16.43 -4.87
CA LYS A 15 0.62 -15.73 -3.83
C LYS A 15 2.10 -16.10 -3.91
N LEU A 16 2.96 -15.31 -3.29
CA LEU A 16 4.37 -15.65 -3.19
C LEU A 16 4.50 -16.99 -2.47
N ASN A 17 5.12 -17.97 -3.14
CA ASN A 17 5.26 -19.36 -2.65
C ASN A 17 6.71 -19.88 -2.72
N GLY A 18 7.68 -18.97 -2.89
CA GLY A 18 9.12 -19.28 -2.96
C GLY A 18 9.64 -19.48 -4.38
N ASP A 19 8.89 -20.15 -5.25
CA ASP A 19 9.33 -20.50 -6.61
C ASP A 19 8.88 -19.49 -7.68
N ASN A 20 7.93 -18.61 -7.34
CA ASN A 20 7.27 -17.74 -8.31
C ASN A 20 7.64 -16.25 -8.19
N TYR A 21 8.78 -15.93 -7.55
CA TYR A 21 9.17 -14.55 -7.21
C TYR A 21 9.07 -13.58 -8.40
N ASP A 22 9.62 -13.91 -9.57
CA ASP A 22 9.66 -13.00 -10.71
C ASP A 22 8.25 -12.61 -11.21
N ILE A 23 7.34 -13.58 -11.24
CA ILE A 23 5.94 -13.36 -11.68
C ILE A 23 5.19 -12.59 -10.59
N TRP A 24 5.34 -13.01 -9.33
CA TRP A 24 4.74 -12.36 -8.18
C TRP A 24 5.17 -10.89 -8.08
N HIS A 25 6.47 -10.60 -8.20
CA HIS A 25 7.04 -9.27 -8.11
C HIS A 25 6.42 -8.33 -9.15
N ARG A 26 6.36 -8.74 -10.43
CA ARG A 26 5.76 -7.94 -11.51
C ARG A 26 4.28 -7.66 -11.25
N LYS A 27 3.55 -8.67 -10.80
CA LYS A 27 2.12 -8.57 -10.48
C LYS A 27 1.88 -7.61 -9.30
N VAL A 28 2.62 -7.77 -8.20
CA VAL A 28 2.50 -6.89 -7.03
C VAL A 28 2.92 -5.47 -7.36
N GLN A 29 4.01 -5.28 -8.12
CA GLN A 29 4.43 -3.96 -8.57
C GLN A 29 3.31 -3.26 -9.37
N PHE A 30 2.72 -3.94 -10.35
CA PHE A 30 1.57 -3.43 -11.11
C PHE A 30 0.41 -3.04 -10.18
N LEU A 31 0.07 -3.88 -9.21
CA LEU A 31 -1.00 -3.59 -8.25
C LEU A 31 -0.71 -2.36 -7.37
N LEU A 32 0.54 -2.18 -6.95
CA LEU A 32 0.95 -1.02 -6.13
C LEU A 32 0.96 0.28 -6.95
N GLU A 33 1.31 0.21 -8.23
CA GLU A 33 1.23 1.33 -9.18
C GLU A 33 -0.23 1.73 -9.44
N GLU A 34 -1.11 0.77 -9.74
CA GLU A 34 -2.54 1.01 -9.97
C GLU A 34 -3.28 1.59 -8.75
N GLN A 35 -2.81 1.27 -7.53
CA GLN A 35 -3.35 1.84 -6.30
C GLN A 35 -2.67 3.15 -5.88
N GLU A 36 -1.63 3.59 -6.59
CA GLU A 36 -0.81 4.77 -6.28
C GLU A 36 -0.26 4.77 -4.84
N VAL A 37 0.16 3.61 -4.34
CA VAL A 37 0.60 3.45 -2.93
C VAL A 37 2.11 3.34 -2.77
N ILE A 38 2.88 3.21 -3.86
CA ILE A 38 4.35 3.01 -3.82
C ILE A 38 5.05 4.09 -3.01
N GLU A 39 4.74 5.35 -3.26
CA GLU A 39 5.37 6.46 -2.53
C GLU A 39 5.06 6.40 -1.03
N ALA A 40 3.81 6.06 -0.68
CA ALA A 40 3.36 5.99 0.70
C ALA A 40 4.00 4.83 1.48
N ILE A 41 4.27 3.69 0.83
CA ILE A 41 4.97 2.57 1.48
C ILE A 41 6.49 2.78 1.56
N ARG A 42 7.08 3.55 0.64
CA ARG A 42 8.52 3.83 0.59
C ARG A 42 8.92 4.88 1.64
N ASN A 43 8.07 5.88 1.87
CA ASN A 43 8.38 7.00 2.75
C ASN A 43 7.60 6.89 4.06
N VAL A 44 8.25 7.28 5.16
CA VAL A 44 7.59 7.43 6.46
C VAL A 44 7.26 8.90 6.67
N MET A 45 6.00 9.23 6.91
CA MET A 45 5.62 10.56 7.39
C MET A 45 5.52 10.54 8.92
N VAL A 46 6.03 11.60 9.55
CA VAL A 46 5.87 11.83 10.98
C VAL A 46 4.48 12.41 11.23
N GLU A 47 3.83 11.96 12.29
CA GLU A 47 2.55 12.53 12.71
C GLU A 47 2.72 14.02 13.05
N PRO A 48 1.89 14.92 12.50
CA PRO A 48 1.99 16.34 12.79
C PRO A 48 1.80 16.63 14.29
N SER A 49 2.62 17.50 14.87
CA SER A 49 2.58 17.84 16.31
C SER A 49 1.30 18.56 16.74
N GLY A 50 0.51 19.06 15.79
CA GLY A 50 -0.66 19.91 16.07
C GLY A 50 -0.29 21.36 16.41
N GLU A 51 0.99 21.70 16.39
CA GLU A 51 1.49 23.05 16.70
C GLU A 51 1.62 23.91 15.44
N GLY A 52 1.36 25.20 15.57
CA GLY A 52 1.48 26.18 14.48
C GLY A 52 0.15 26.77 14.00
N PRO A 53 0.16 27.55 12.90
CA PRO A 53 -1.04 28.18 12.38
C PRO A 53 -2.11 27.13 12.01
N ALA A 54 -3.37 27.38 12.36
CA ALA A 54 -4.47 26.43 12.16
C ALA A 54 -4.59 25.91 10.72
N GLN A 55 -4.30 26.77 9.73
CA GLN A 55 -4.33 26.37 8.32
C GLN A 55 -3.21 25.39 7.95
N GLN A 56 -2.03 25.52 8.54
CA GLN A 56 -0.90 24.63 8.32
C GLN A 56 -1.15 23.29 9.00
N VAL A 57 -1.53 23.31 10.28
CA VAL A 57 -1.88 22.09 11.05
C VAL A 57 -2.93 21.27 10.34
N ARG A 58 -3.96 21.92 9.79
CA ARG A 58 -5.01 21.25 9.02
C ARG A 58 -4.44 20.57 7.76
N ARG A 59 -3.63 21.28 6.96
CA ARG A 59 -3.02 20.74 5.74
C ARG A 59 -2.10 19.56 6.03
N ASP A 60 -1.29 19.66 7.07
CA ASP A 60 -0.36 18.61 7.48
C ASP A 60 -1.11 17.37 7.97
N THR A 61 -2.19 17.57 8.73
CA THR A 61 -3.07 16.49 9.20
C THR A 61 -3.77 15.80 8.04
N GLU A 62 -4.30 16.56 7.06
CA GLU A 62 -4.94 16.00 5.86
C GLU A 62 -3.94 15.21 5.00
N SER A 63 -2.72 15.71 4.87
CA SER A 63 -1.63 15.05 4.14
C SER A 63 -1.20 13.75 4.84
N TYR A 64 -0.97 13.80 6.15
CA TYR A 64 -0.63 12.63 6.96
C TYR A 64 -1.70 11.55 6.90
N ARG A 65 -3.00 11.90 7.03
CA ARG A 65 -4.10 10.93 6.92
C ARG A 65 -4.18 10.28 5.54
N THR A 66 -3.94 11.05 4.49
CA THR A 66 -3.92 10.54 3.11
C THR A 66 -2.78 9.54 2.93
N TRP A 67 -1.59 9.90 3.38
CA TRP A 67 -0.44 9.00 3.41
C TRP A 67 -0.71 7.75 4.25
N GLN A 68 -1.23 7.89 5.47
CA GLN A 68 -1.50 6.79 6.38
C GLN A 68 -2.47 5.77 5.76
N ARG A 69 -3.51 6.25 5.08
CA ARG A 69 -4.45 5.39 4.35
C ARG A 69 -3.75 4.67 3.20
N LYS A 70 -2.99 5.38 2.35
CA LYS A 70 -2.25 4.77 1.23
C LYS A 70 -1.21 3.74 1.71
N ASN A 71 -0.45 4.08 2.75
CA ASN A 71 0.54 3.18 3.37
C ASN A 71 -0.14 1.92 3.94
N SER A 72 -1.28 2.06 4.63
CA SER A 72 -2.04 0.92 5.14
C SER A 72 -2.52 0.02 4.01
N VAL A 73 -3.09 0.59 2.94
CA VAL A 73 -3.53 -0.18 1.76
C VAL A 73 -2.38 -0.93 1.11
N GLY A 74 -1.23 -0.26 0.88
CA GLY A 74 -0.07 -0.90 0.27
C GLY A 74 0.50 -2.04 1.12
N ARG A 75 0.57 -1.86 2.44
CA ARG A 75 1.03 -2.91 3.37
C ARG A 75 0.08 -4.10 3.40
N ILE A 76 -1.23 -3.87 3.44
CA ILE A 76 -2.23 -4.94 3.39
C ILE A 76 -2.12 -5.72 2.08
N LEU A 77 -1.96 -5.01 0.96
CA LEU A 77 -1.81 -5.64 -0.36
C LEU A 77 -0.58 -6.56 -0.38
N LEU A 78 0.59 -6.05 0.04
CA LEU A 78 1.82 -6.83 0.14
C LEU A 78 1.63 -8.09 0.99
N LEU A 79 1.14 -7.96 2.22
CA LEU A 79 0.93 -9.09 3.13
C LEU A 79 -0.09 -10.10 2.58
N SER A 80 -1.18 -9.62 1.98
CA SER A 80 -2.22 -10.50 1.42
C SER A 80 -1.75 -11.28 0.19
N SER A 81 -0.73 -10.77 -0.50
CA SER A 81 -0.14 -11.39 -1.69
C SER A 81 0.92 -12.45 -1.37
N MET A 82 1.25 -12.68 -0.10
CA MET A 82 2.23 -13.67 0.35
C MET A 82 1.53 -14.88 1.00
N GLU A 83 2.05 -16.09 0.81
CA GLU A 83 1.59 -17.26 1.56
C GLU A 83 1.94 -17.16 3.04
N ILE A 84 1.09 -17.74 3.90
CA ILE A 84 1.24 -17.69 5.36
C ILE A 84 2.55 -18.37 5.80
N ASP A 85 2.92 -19.46 5.12
CA ASP A 85 4.11 -20.25 5.45
C ASP A 85 5.43 -19.48 5.20
N ILE A 86 5.38 -18.40 4.41
CA ILE A 86 6.52 -17.50 4.16
C ILE A 86 6.55 -16.31 5.14
N MET A 87 5.45 -16.04 5.84
CA MET A 87 5.36 -14.96 6.84
C MET A 87 5.81 -15.38 8.25
N CYS A 88 6.24 -16.64 8.44
CA CYS A 88 6.67 -17.20 9.72
C CYS A 88 8.19 -17.08 9.94
#